data_AF-A0A1F2QZ19-F1
#
_entry.id   AF-A0A1F2QZ19-F1
#
_cell.length_a   1.000
_cell.length_b   1.000
_cell.length_c   1.000
_cell.angle_alpha   90.00
_cell.angle_beta   90.00
_cell.angle_gamma   90.00
#
_symmetry.space_group_name_H-M   'P 1'
#
loop_
_entity.id
_entity.type
_entity.pdbx_description
1 polymer ?
#
loop_
_entity_poly.entity_id
_entity_poly.type
_entity_poly.pdbx_seq_one_letter_code
_entity_poly.pdbx_strand_id
1 'polypeptide(L)'
;MLMAPISQAFIAAIEAFVAEHQVPLITFQKGQRKDDVMAAHLARFTAPEGVLFVGKAQEKATVFRTEKRRNPRTGQPYPWLVRSTAMVNHYYVYAVDRDFGPFFLKFCSYFPYNAKLCLNGHEYLKRQLTQRGIAYEALDNGLRSCAAPATMQRVADGLSAAKIEALLHKWFGRLPHPFGARDRRAGYRYRCSILQSEFSLTQALDQPVTGRMFFEEVIRENLDLGRPDHVQLIFGRRVSTRTPGRFRTRVMTEGVTPSLHVDYKHSRIKQYHKEGRALRTETTINDPRDFDIRKGLSHLSALRKVGFQANRRLLDVQRISHDCAIGEAAFAGVSRPVTVDGQRAAALRFADPVVQALFSALIGFRLVPDGWRQPDLRAPLAALLGLPPEGVSAGRMTYHLRRLRLHGLIERVPRTHRYQVTANGLRIALFFTRVHARLFRPGLAAVMPGAVRDDSRLRRAFEHLERAMDHYCEEAKLAA
;
A
#
# COMPACT_ATOMS: atom_id res chain seq x y z
N MET A 1 -27.47 -17.76 39.16
CA MET A 1 -26.92 -16.55 38.50
C MET A 1 -28.05 -15.88 37.72
N LEU A 2 -28.33 -14.59 37.95
CA LEU A 2 -29.57 -13.92 37.50
C LEU A 2 -29.86 -14.05 35.98
N MET A 3 -28.81 -14.07 35.15
CA MET A 3 -28.95 -14.11 33.67
C MET A 3 -28.88 -15.53 33.08
N ALA A 4 -28.73 -16.57 33.90
CA ALA A 4 -28.62 -17.95 33.42
C ALA A 4 -29.83 -18.39 32.55
N PRO A 5 -31.09 -18.05 32.89
CA PRO A 5 -32.24 -18.41 32.06
C PRO A 5 -32.17 -17.84 30.63
N ILE A 6 -31.72 -16.59 30.48
CA ILE A 6 -31.57 -15.95 29.16
C ILE A 6 -30.49 -16.66 28.35
N SER A 7 -29.34 -16.97 28.97
CA SER A 7 -28.26 -17.71 28.29
C SER A 7 -28.71 -19.11 27.84
N GLN A 8 -29.40 -19.85 28.70
CA GLN A 8 -29.90 -21.19 28.39
C GLN A 8 -30.94 -21.18 27.27
N ALA A 9 -31.92 -20.27 27.37
CA ALA A 9 -32.94 -20.11 26.33
C ALA A 9 -32.33 -19.70 24.99
N PHE A 10 -31.34 -18.81 24.99
CA PHE A 10 -30.66 -18.39 23.78
C PHE A 10 -29.87 -19.53 23.12
N ILE A 11 -29.14 -20.32 23.91
CA ILE A 11 -28.40 -21.48 23.41
C ILE A 11 -29.36 -22.51 22.82
N ALA A 12 -30.44 -22.85 23.54
CA ALA A 12 -31.46 -23.77 23.08
C ALA A 12 -32.13 -23.28 21.78
N ALA A 13 -32.38 -21.98 21.63
CA ALA A 13 -32.92 -21.40 20.41
C ALA A 13 -31.96 -21.51 19.22
N ILE A 14 -30.64 -21.42 19.44
CA ILE A 14 -29.64 -21.68 18.39
C ILE A 14 -29.65 -23.14 17.97
N GLU A 15 -29.67 -24.07 18.93
CA GLU A 15 -29.69 -25.51 18.66
C GLU A 15 -30.97 -25.92 17.93
N ALA A 16 -32.13 -25.39 18.33
CA ALA A 16 -33.40 -25.58 17.65
C ALA A 16 -33.36 -25.02 16.21
N PHE A 17 -32.86 -23.80 16.02
CA PHE A 17 -32.73 -23.20 14.69
C PHE A 17 -31.88 -24.04 13.74
N VAL A 18 -30.73 -24.52 14.23
CA VAL A 18 -29.81 -25.39 13.48
C VAL A 18 -30.52 -26.68 13.06
N ALA A 19 -31.26 -27.32 13.97
CA ALA A 19 -32.01 -28.54 13.69
C ALA A 19 -33.15 -28.31 12.68
N GLU A 20 -33.97 -27.28 12.90
CA GLU A 20 -35.13 -26.94 12.06
C GLU A 20 -34.72 -26.59 10.62
N HIS A 21 -33.65 -25.81 10.47
CA HIS A 21 -33.20 -25.32 9.16
C HIS A 21 -32.14 -26.23 8.53
N GLN A 22 -31.82 -27.37 9.17
CA GLN A 22 -30.79 -28.33 8.74
C GLN A 22 -29.44 -27.67 8.44
N VAL A 23 -29.08 -26.65 9.23
CA VAL A 23 -27.84 -25.90 9.09
C VAL A 23 -26.75 -26.63 9.91
N PRO A 24 -25.53 -26.84 9.40
CA PRO A 24 -24.48 -27.49 10.18
C PRO A 24 -24.07 -26.69 11.43
N LEU A 25 -23.95 -27.35 12.59
CA LEU A 25 -23.32 -26.80 13.80
C LEU A 25 -21.90 -27.34 13.94
N ILE A 26 -20.90 -26.48 13.75
CA ILE A 26 -19.48 -26.86 13.72
C ILE A 26 -18.79 -26.35 14.99
N THR A 27 -18.15 -27.24 15.75
CA THR A 27 -17.26 -26.80 16.84
C THR A 27 -15.86 -26.54 16.29
N PHE A 28 -15.39 -25.30 16.39
CA PHE A 28 -14.08 -24.91 15.88
C PHE A 28 -12.95 -25.51 16.74
N GLN A 29 -11.96 -26.08 16.07
CA GLN A 29 -10.76 -26.59 16.72
C GLN A 29 -9.72 -25.49 16.96
N LYS A 30 -8.84 -25.69 17.94
CA LYS A 30 -7.72 -24.77 18.20
C LYS A 30 -6.80 -24.71 16.97
N GLY A 31 -6.50 -23.51 16.51
CA GLY A 31 -5.65 -23.29 15.32
C GLY A 31 -6.38 -23.41 13.98
N GLN A 32 -7.63 -23.87 13.96
CA GLN A 32 -8.41 -23.94 12.73
C GLN A 32 -8.74 -22.53 12.22
N ARG A 33 -8.38 -22.25 10.96
CA ARG A 33 -8.77 -21.02 10.29
C ARG A 33 -10.24 -21.08 9.91
N LYS A 34 -11.03 -20.21 10.53
CA LYS A 34 -12.48 -20.14 10.32
C LYS A 34 -12.84 -19.72 8.88
N ASP A 35 -11.99 -18.92 8.25
CA ASP A 35 -12.17 -18.47 6.87
C ASP A 35 -12.07 -19.62 5.87
N ASP A 36 -11.20 -20.61 6.12
CA ASP A 36 -11.05 -21.77 5.22
C ASP A 36 -12.30 -22.67 5.29
N VAL A 37 -12.86 -22.85 6.50
CA VAL A 37 -14.15 -23.54 6.70
C VAL A 37 -15.26 -22.78 5.99
N MET A 38 -15.30 -21.45 6.12
CA MET A 38 -16.26 -20.61 5.42
C MET A 38 -16.16 -20.77 3.90
N ALA A 39 -14.95 -20.73 3.33
CA ALA A 39 -14.73 -20.88 1.90
C ALA A 39 -15.24 -22.24 1.38
N ALA A 40 -14.97 -23.34 2.10
CA ALA A 40 -15.43 -24.67 1.73
C ALA A 40 -16.96 -24.84 1.74
N HIS A 41 -17.66 -24.16 2.65
CA HIS A 41 -19.12 -24.14 2.67
C HIS A 41 -19.69 -23.21 1.59
N LEU A 42 -19.09 -22.05 1.40
CA LEU A 42 -19.50 -21.08 0.39
C LEU A 42 -19.42 -21.66 -1.03
N ALA A 43 -18.37 -22.44 -1.33
CA ALA A 43 -18.19 -23.07 -2.64
C ALA A 43 -19.33 -24.05 -3.02
N ARG A 44 -20.04 -24.61 -2.03
CA ARG A 44 -21.16 -25.54 -2.22
C ARG A 44 -22.53 -24.87 -2.13
N PHE A 45 -22.58 -23.58 -1.80
CA PHE A 45 -23.82 -22.86 -1.55
C PHE A 45 -24.42 -22.33 -2.86
N THR A 46 -25.65 -22.73 -3.17
CA THR A 46 -26.32 -22.42 -4.44
C THR A 46 -27.45 -21.39 -4.32
N ALA A 47 -28.00 -21.21 -3.12
CA ALA A 47 -29.08 -20.26 -2.89
C ALA A 47 -28.57 -18.81 -2.98
N PRO A 48 -29.43 -17.83 -3.31
CA PRO A 48 -29.04 -16.43 -3.35
C PRO A 48 -28.77 -15.83 -1.96
N GLU A 49 -29.32 -16.45 -0.91
CA GLU A 49 -29.27 -15.96 0.45
C GLU A 49 -29.56 -17.10 1.45
N GLY A 50 -28.88 -17.12 2.59
CA GLY A 50 -29.12 -18.12 3.63
C GLY A 50 -27.95 -18.30 4.60
N VAL A 51 -28.17 -19.11 5.64
CA VAL A 51 -27.12 -19.48 6.60
C VAL A 51 -26.32 -20.66 6.05
N LEU A 52 -24.99 -20.53 6.05
CA LEU A 52 -24.07 -21.58 5.58
C LEU A 52 -23.85 -22.64 6.66
N PHE A 53 -23.55 -22.19 7.89
CA PHE A 53 -23.34 -23.00 9.08
C PHE A 53 -23.29 -22.09 10.32
N VAL A 54 -23.45 -22.69 11.49
CA VAL A 54 -23.19 -22.05 12.79
C VAL A 54 -21.92 -22.64 13.39
N GLY A 55 -20.93 -21.79 13.67
CA GLY A 55 -19.69 -22.19 14.33
C GLY A 55 -19.73 -21.94 15.83
N LYS A 56 -19.27 -22.87 16.66
CA LYS A 56 -19.14 -22.74 18.11
C LYS A 56 -17.66 -22.70 18.49
N ALA A 57 -17.26 -21.71 19.28
CA ALA A 57 -15.91 -21.63 19.85
C ALA A 57 -15.94 -21.13 21.29
N GLN A 58 -15.06 -21.65 22.15
CA GLN A 58 -14.82 -21.06 23.46
C GLN A 58 -13.78 -19.95 23.36
N GLU A 59 -14.16 -18.74 23.72
CA GLU A 59 -13.26 -17.59 23.70
C GLU A 59 -13.38 -16.78 24.98
N LYS A 60 -12.30 -16.06 25.30
CA LYS A 60 -12.22 -15.19 26.47
C LYS A 60 -13.08 -13.95 26.21
N ALA A 61 -14.07 -13.69 27.07
CA ALA A 61 -14.95 -12.53 26.96
C ALA A 61 -15.07 -11.77 28.29
N THR A 62 -15.23 -10.45 28.19
CA THR A 62 -15.63 -9.63 29.34
C THR A 62 -17.07 -9.96 29.70
N VAL A 63 -17.27 -10.33 30.96
CA VAL A 63 -18.57 -10.74 31.51
C VAL A 63 -18.88 -9.95 32.77
N PHE A 64 -20.13 -10.00 33.23
CA PHE A 64 -20.48 -9.50 34.55
C PHE A 64 -20.70 -10.67 35.53
N ARG A 65 -20.13 -10.54 36.72
CA ARG A 65 -20.34 -11.47 37.84
C ARG A 65 -20.94 -10.72 39.01
N THR A 66 -21.60 -11.46 39.89
CA THR A 66 -22.11 -10.93 41.15
C THR A 66 -21.13 -11.26 42.26
N GLU A 67 -20.71 -10.24 43.00
CA GLU A 67 -19.93 -10.37 44.24
C GLU A 67 -20.78 -9.88 45.42
N LYS A 68 -20.51 -10.41 46.61
CA LYS A 68 -21.17 -9.97 47.85
C LYS A 68 -20.39 -8.80 48.43
N ARG A 69 -20.99 -7.61 48.49
CA ARG A 69 -20.44 -6.45 49.21
C ARG A 69 -21.22 -6.22 50.49
N ARG A 70 -20.67 -5.44 51.43
CA ARG A 70 -21.36 -5.04 52.67
C ARG A 70 -21.61 -3.54 52.66
N ASN A 71 -22.78 -3.13 53.13
CA ASN A 71 -23.10 -1.73 53.32
C ASN A 71 -22.22 -1.18 54.46
N PRO A 72 -21.43 -0.11 54.25
CA PRO A 72 -20.54 0.43 55.27
C PRO A 72 -21.24 0.94 56.54
N ARG A 73 -22.51 1.34 56.43
CA ARG A 73 -23.30 1.89 57.56
C ARG A 73 -24.10 0.82 58.29
N THR A 74 -24.72 -0.11 57.57
CA THR A 74 -25.63 -1.10 58.15
C THR A 74 -25.02 -2.50 58.29
N GLY A 75 -23.84 -2.74 57.73
CA GLY A 75 -23.17 -4.05 57.71
C GLY A 75 -23.86 -5.11 56.84
N GLN A 76 -25.06 -4.84 56.34
CA GLN A 76 -25.86 -5.80 55.57
C GLN A 76 -25.20 -6.14 54.23
N PRO A 77 -25.16 -7.43 53.86
CA PRO A 77 -24.63 -7.83 52.57
C PRO A 77 -25.60 -7.54 51.44
N TYR A 78 -25.09 -7.08 50.29
CA TYR A 78 -25.85 -6.89 49.07
C TYR A 78 -25.07 -7.38 47.85
N PRO A 79 -25.76 -7.83 46.78
CA PRO A 79 -25.12 -8.24 45.54
C PRO A 79 -24.62 -7.02 44.76
N TRP A 80 -23.38 -7.09 44.25
CA TRP A 80 -22.78 -6.07 43.40
C TRP A 80 -22.31 -6.66 42.08
N LEU A 81 -22.60 -5.96 40.98
CA LEU A 81 -22.15 -6.39 39.65
C LEU A 81 -20.74 -5.87 39.40
N VAL A 82 -19.82 -6.80 39.15
CA VAL A 82 -18.44 -6.49 38.77
C VAL A 82 -18.15 -6.99 37.36
N ARG A 83 -17.29 -6.27 36.64
CA ARG A 83 -16.73 -6.77 35.38
C ARG A 83 -15.66 -7.79 35.70
N SER A 84 -15.72 -8.93 35.02
CA SER A 84 -14.74 -10.00 35.10
C SER A 84 -14.47 -10.53 33.71
N THR A 85 -13.69 -11.59 33.61
CA THR A 85 -13.41 -12.28 32.36
C THR A 85 -13.63 -13.78 32.51
N ALA A 86 -14.27 -14.40 31.53
CA ALA A 86 -14.52 -15.84 31.54
C ALA A 86 -14.34 -16.43 30.14
N MET A 87 -14.06 -17.74 30.07
CA MET A 87 -14.18 -18.51 28.84
C MET A 87 -15.66 -18.81 28.63
N VAL A 88 -16.22 -18.35 27.52
CA VAL A 88 -17.64 -18.52 27.19
C VAL A 88 -17.79 -19.02 25.76
N ASN A 89 -18.91 -19.66 25.48
CA ASN A 89 -19.23 -20.05 24.11
C ASN A 89 -19.57 -18.81 23.29
N HIS A 90 -18.99 -18.76 22.10
CA HIS A 90 -19.37 -17.84 21.04
C HIS A 90 -19.94 -18.63 19.88
N TYR A 91 -21.05 -18.13 19.34
CA TYR A 91 -21.72 -18.69 18.19
C TYR A 91 -21.53 -17.75 17.00
N TYR A 92 -20.96 -18.26 15.92
CA TYR A 92 -20.67 -17.58 14.68
C TYR A 92 -21.66 -18.06 13.62
N VAL A 93 -22.64 -17.24 13.28
CA VAL A 93 -23.53 -17.51 12.16
C VAL A 93 -22.85 -17.01 10.89
N TYR A 94 -22.34 -17.91 10.07
CA TYR A 94 -21.81 -17.58 8.74
C TYR A 94 -22.94 -17.67 7.73
N ALA A 95 -23.15 -16.61 6.95
CA ALA A 95 -24.28 -16.50 6.05
C ALA A 95 -23.91 -15.76 4.76
N VAL A 96 -24.74 -15.93 3.74
CA VAL A 96 -24.70 -15.17 2.49
C VAL A 96 -25.95 -14.32 2.43
N ASP A 97 -25.76 -13.02 2.22
CA ASP A 97 -26.81 -12.06 1.96
C ASP A 97 -26.92 -11.78 0.46
N ARG A 98 -28.14 -11.60 -0.05
CA ARG A 98 -28.37 -11.32 -1.47
C ARG A 98 -27.63 -10.07 -1.95
N ASP A 99 -27.56 -9.04 -1.12
CA ASP A 99 -27.01 -7.72 -1.48
C ASP A 99 -25.57 -7.53 -1.03
N PHE A 100 -25.21 -8.11 0.13
CA PHE A 100 -23.88 -7.97 0.73
C PHE A 100 -22.93 -9.12 0.45
N GLY A 101 -23.44 -10.26 0.00
CA GLY A 101 -22.64 -11.48 -0.14
C GLY A 101 -22.30 -12.10 1.21
N PRO A 102 -21.16 -12.80 1.32
CA PRO A 102 -20.80 -13.51 2.54
C PRO A 102 -20.47 -12.56 3.72
N PHE A 103 -20.97 -12.89 4.90
CA PHE A 103 -20.75 -12.16 6.15
C PHE A 103 -20.85 -13.11 7.35
N PHE A 104 -20.51 -12.65 8.56
CA PHE A 104 -20.84 -13.38 9.78
C PHE A 104 -21.38 -12.50 10.90
N LEU A 105 -22.22 -13.10 11.73
CA LEU A 105 -22.67 -12.57 13.02
C LEU A 105 -22.17 -13.45 14.16
N LYS A 106 -21.32 -12.90 15.02
CA LYS A 106 -20.82 -13.57 16.21
C LYS A 106 -21.61 -13.09 17.43
N PHE A 107 -22.19 -14.02 18.19
CA PHE A 107 -22.82 -13.74 19.48
C PHE A 107 -22.02 -14.32 20.64
N CYS A 108 -21.96 -13.58 21.75
CA CYS A 108 -21.56 -14.12 23.06
C CYS A 108 -22.75 -14.82 23.70
N SER A 109 -22.61 -16.06 24.18
CA SER A 109 -23.70 -16.80 24.84
C SER A 109 -23.92 -16.37 26.30
N TYR A 110 -23.20 -15.36 26.77
CA TYR A 110 -23.19 -14.92 28.16
C TYR A 110 -23.32 -13.40 28.26
N PHE A 111 -24.01 -12.93 29.29
CA PHE A 111 -24.27 -11.51 29.54
C PHE A 111 -22.97 -10.68 29.58
N PRO A 112 -22.87 -9.58 28.81
CA PRO A 112 -23.96 -8.77 28.23
C PRO A 112 -24.39 -9.16 26.82
N TYR A 113 -24.06 -10.37 26.36
CA TYR A 113 -24.44 -10.90 25.05
C TYR A 113 -23.94 -10.06 23.87
N ASN A 114 -22.73 -9.51 23.98
CA ASN A 114 -22.14 -8.70 22.90
C ASN A 114 -22.16 -9.47 21.56
N ALA A 115 -22.48 -8.75 20.49
CA ALA A 115 -22.48 -9.26 19.12
C ALA A 115 -21.44 -8.53 18.25
N LYS A 116 -20.91 -9.23 17.23
CA LYS A 116 -20.00 -8.67 16.23
C LYS A 116 -20.49 -9.06 14.83
N LEU A 117 -20.82 -8.05 14.03
CA LEU A 117 -21.04 -8.18 12.60
C LEU A 117 -19.71 -7.97 11.87
N CYS A 118 -19.40 -8.85 10.93
CA CYS A 118 -18.27 -8.71 10.01
C CYS A 118 -18.79 -8.89 8.58
N LEU A 119 -18.50 -7.93 7.71
CA LEU A 119 -18.92 -7.91 6.32
C LEU A 119 -17.79 -7.40 5.43
N ASN A 120 -17.88 -7.67 4.13
CA ASN A 120 -16.88 -7.29 3.15
C ASN A 120 -17.47 -6.33 2.10
N GLY A 121 -16.93 -5.11 2.03
CA GLY A 121 -17.39 -4.11 1.07
C GLY A 121 -17.14 -4.49 -0.40
N HIS A 122 -16.15 -5.34 -0.69
CA HIS A 122 -15.90 -5.83 -2.05
C HIS A 122 -16.92 -6.89 -2.47
N GLU A 123 -17.34 -7.75 -1.54
CA GLU A 123 -18.39 -8.74 -1.83
C GLU A 123 -19.74 -8.05 -2.04
N TYR A 124 -20.05 -7.01 -1.26
CA TYR A 124 -21.16 -6.11 -1.54
C TYR A 124 -21.06 -5.53 -2.96
N LEU A 125 -19.92 -4.94 -3.32
CA LEU A 125 -19.71 -4.35 -4.65
C LEU A 125 -19.91 -5.38 -5.77
N LYS A 126 -19.30 -6.56 -5.67
CA LYS A 126 -19.45 -7.67 -6.62
C LYS A 126 -20.93 -8.05 -6.80
N ARG A 127 -21.66 -8.28 -5.71
CA ARG A 127 -23.10 -8.59 -5.76
C ARG A 127 -23.91 -7.49 -6.43
N GLN A 128 -23.63 -6.23 -6.11
CA GLN A 128 -24.30 -5.09 -6.70
C GLN A 128 -24.01 -4.92 -8.21
N LEU A 129 -22.81 -5.27 -8.68
CA LEU A 129 -22.48 -5.28 -10.11
C LEU A 129 -23.18 -6.43 -10.84
N THR A 130 -23.16 -7.64 -10.27
CA THR A 130 -23.86 -8.81 -10.82
C THR A 130 -25.36 -8.55 -10.97
N GLN A 131 -26.01 -8.02 -9.94
CA GLN A 131 -27.45 -7.70 -9.98
C GLN A 131 -27.80 -6.63 -11.05
N ARG A 132 -26.83 -5.79 -11.43
CA ARG A 132 -26.99 -4.77 -12.47
C ARG A 132 -26.56 -5.25 -13.87
N GLY A 133 -26.13 -6.51 -14.01
CA GLY A 133 -25.63 -7.05 -15.28
C GLY A 133 -24.33 -6.38 -15.76
N ILE A 134 -23.54 -5.76 -14.86
CA ILE A 134 -22.30 -5.11 -15.23
C ILE A 134 -21.16 -6.13 -15.20
N ALA A 135 -20.53 -6.37 -16.35
CA ALA A 135 -19.40 -7.28 -16.46
C ALA A 135 -18.19 -6.76 -15.67
N TYR A 136 -17.52 -7.66 -14.95
CA TYR A 136 -16.30 -7.39 -14.21
C TYR A 136 -15.45 -8.66 -14.08
N GLU A 137 -14.15 -8.48 -13.89
CA GLU A 137 -13.22 -9.55 -13.53
C GLU A 137 -12.86 -9.41 -12.06
N ALA A 138 -13.10 -10.44 -11.27
CA ALA A 138 -12.87 -10.42 -9.83
C ALA A 138 -11.38 -10.57 -9.47
N LEU A 139 -10.97 -9.93 -8.38
CA LEU A 139 -9.81 -10.35 -7.58
C LEU A 139 -10.33 -10.87 -6.23
N ASP A 140 -9.50 -11.60 -5.47
CA ASP A 140 -9.77 -11.81 -4.06
C ASP A 140 -9.94 -10.43 -3.40
N ASN A 141 -11.01 -10.15 -2.66
CA ASN A 141 -11.21 -8.83 -2.03
C ASN A 141 -11.00 -7.61 -2.96
N GLY A 142 -11.34 -7.68 -4.25
CA GLY A 142 -11.09 -6.62 -5.22
C GLY A 142 -11.70 -6.87 -6.61
N LEU A 143 -11.39 -5.97 -7.55
CA LEU A 143 -11.78 -6.07 -8.96
C LEU A 143 -10.55 -5.78 -9.82
N ARG A 144 -10.33 -6.60 -10.86
CA ARG A 144 -9.26 -6.41 -11.84
C ARG A 144 -9.70 -5.48 -12.96
N SER A 145 -10.90 -5.70 -13.47
CA SER A 145 -11.50 -4.90 -14.54
C SER A 145 -13.01 -4.78 -14.33
N CYS A 146 -13.61 -3.73 -14.88
CA CYS A 146 -15.05 -3.51 -14.87
C CYS A 146 -15.44 -2.78 -16.15
N ALA A 147 -16.53 -3.21 -16.79
CA ALA A 147 -17.04 -2.58 -18.00
C ALA A 147 -17.57 -1.15 -17.78
N ALA A 148 -17.96 -0.82 -16.54
CA ALA A 148 -18.45 0.52 -16.18
C ALA A 148 -17.77 1.06 -14.89
N PRO A 149 -16.48 1.46 -14.94
CA PRO A 149 -15.71 1.84 -13.75
C PRO A 149 -16.31 3.01 -12.95
N ALA A 150 -16.88 4.01 -13.63
CA ALA A 150 -17.53 5.15 -12.95
C ALA A 150 -18.79 4.71 -12.17
N THR A 151 -19.58 3.79 -12.73
CA THR A 151 -20.74 3.22 -12.05
C THR A 151 -20.33 2.33 -10.90
N MET A 152 -19.30 1.49 -11.09
CA MET A 152 -18.70 0.69 -10.03
C MET A 152 -18.27 1.56 -8.85
N GLN A 153 -17.56 2.66 -9.10
CA GLN A 153 -17.12 3.57 -8.04
C GLN A 153 -18.31 4.19 -7.30
N ARG A 154 -19.36 4.65 -8.02
CA ARG A 154 -20.60 5.16 -7.39
C ARG A 154 -21.29 4.12 -6.51
N VAL A 155 -21.30 2.85 -6.92
CA VAL A 155 -21.87 1.75 -6.11
C VAL A 155 -21.05 1.53 -4.83
N ALA A 156 -19.73 1.49 -4.94
CA ALA A 156 -18.83 1.39 -3.79
C ALA A 156 -18.98 2.59 -2.83
N ASP A 157 -19.13 3.80 -3.37
CA ASP A 157 -19.38 5.02 -2.62
C ASP A 157 -20.74 5.01 -1.92
N GLY A 158 -21.73 4.32 -2.49
CA GLY A 158 -23.07 4.16 -1.93
C GLY A 158 -23.19 3.22 -0.73
N LEU A 159 -22.13 2.52 -0.29
CA LEU A 159 -22.19 1.68 0.92
C LEU A 159 -22.25 2.57 2.19
N SER A 160 -23.40 2.57 2.87
CA SER A 160 -23.72 3.48 3.96
C SER A 160 -23.99 2.77 5.29
N ALA A 161 -23.93 3.53 6.39
CA ALA A 161 -24.33 3.08 7.72
C ALA A 161 -25.75 2.49 7.73
N ALA A 162 -26.70 3.19 7.08
CA ALA A 162 -28.10 2.75 6.99
C ALA A 162 -28.25 1.39 6.29
N LYS A 163 -27.48 1.11 5.23
CA LYS A 163 -27.50 -0.21 4.57
C LYS A 163 -26.94 -1.31 5.48
N ILE A 164 -25.89 -1.02 6.24
CA ILE A 164 -25.31 -1.97 7.21
C ILE A 164 -26.29 -2.23 8.37
N GLU A 165 -26.98 -1.20 8.87
CA GLU A 165 -28.03 -1.37 9.88
C GLU A 165 -29.22 -2.17 9.34
N ALA A 166 -29.63 -1.93 8.09
CA ALA A 166 -30.69 -2.70 7.43
C ALA A 166 -30.32 -4.18 7.29
N LEU A 167 -29.06 -4.48 6.91
CA LEU A 167 -28.52 -5.84 6.92
C LEU A 167 -28.66 -6.47 8.31
N LEU A 168 -28.17 -5.78 9.35
CA LEU A 168 -28.22 -6.29 10.72
C LEU A 168 -29.65 -6.55 11.19
N HIS A 169 -30.57 -5.61 10.97
CA HIS A 169 -31.97 -5.77 11.34
C HIS A 169 -32.66 -6.91 10.59
N LYS A 170 -32.38 -7.08 9.29
CA LYS A 170 -32.90 -8.21 8.50
C LYS A 170 -32.49 -9.53 9.13
N TRP A 171 -31.22 -9.70 9.45
CA TRP A 171 -30.71 -10.95 10.01
C TRP A 171 -31.07 -11.16 11.47
N PHE A 172 -31.22 -10.11 12.29
CA PHE A 172 -31.82 -10.24 13.62
C PHE A 172 -33.28 -10.67 13.60
N GLY A 173 -34.02 -10.41 12.52
CA GLY A 173 -35.38 -10.91 12.33
C GLY A 173 -35.44 -12.41 11.99
N ARG A 174 -34.34 -12.98 11.46
CA ARG A 174 -34.27 -14.37 11.01
C ARG A 174 -33.52 -15.30 11.95
N LEU A 175 -32.64 -14.75 12.78
CA LEU A 175 -31.77 -15.52 13.66
C LEU A 175 -32.29 -15.52 15.09
N PRO A 176 -31.98 -16.57 15.87
CA PRO A 176 -32.16 -16.56 17.32
C PRO A 176 -31.50 -15.34 17.94
N HIS A 177 -32.14 -14.76 18.96
CA HIS A 177 -31.70 -13.52 19.59
C HIS A 177 -31.80 -13.64 21.11
N PRO A 178 -30.79 -13.20 21.88
CA PRO A 178 -30.77 -13.39 23.34
C PRO A 178 -31.85 -12.57 24.05
N PHE A 179 -32.19 -11.39 23.53
CA PHE A 179 -33.30 -10.58 24.04
C PHE A 179 -34.57 -10.89 23.27
N GLY A 180 -35.63 -11.33 23.95
CA GLY A 180 -36.91 -11.66 23.34
C GLY A 180 -37.68 -10.43 22.87
N ALA A 181 -38.86 -10.62 22.28
CA ALA A 181 -39.68 -9.51 21.78
C ALA A 181 -40.06 -8.50 22.88
N ARG A 182 -40.36 -9.00 24.10
CA ARG A 182 -40.66 -8.17 25.28
C ARG A 182 -39.46 -7.29 25.66
N ASP A 183 -38.27 -7.87 25.75
CA ASP A 183 -37.05 -7.15 26.12
C ASP A 183 -36.71 -6.06 25.09
N ARG A 184 -36.82 -6.38 23.80
CA ARG A 184 -36.57 -5.40 22.73
C ARG A 184 -37.59 -4.27 22.72
N ARG A 185 -38.86 -4.53 23.08
CA ARG A 185 -39.87 -3.47 23.30
C ARG A 185 -39.54 -2.59 24.50
N ALA A 186 -38.99 -3.18 25.57
CA ALA A 186 -38.52 -2.46 26.74
C ALA A 186 -37.21 -1.66 26.51
N GLY A 187 -36.60 -1.76 25.33
CA GLY A 187 -35.42 -0.97 24.94
C GLY A 187 -34.09 -1.73 25.00
N TYR A 188 -34.07 -3.02 25.36
CA TYR A 188 -32.87 -3.85 25.32
C TYR A 188 -32.52 -4.21 23.86
N ARG A 189 -31.77 -3.32 23.20
CA ARG A 189 -31.40 -3.42 21.79
C ARG A 189 -29.90 -3.20 21.61
N TYR A 190 -29.33 -3.81 20.58
CA TYR A 190 -27.97 -3.52 20.16
C TYR A 190 -27.87 -2.11 19.55
N ARG A 191 -26.76 -1.43 19.82
CA ARG A 191 -26.33 -0.24 19.09
C ARG A 191 -25.02 -0.56 18.39
N CYS A 192 -24.93 -0.25 17.11
CA CYS A 192 -23.74 -0.56 16.31
C CYS A 192 -22.61 0.44 16.59
N SER A 193 -21.43 -0.10 16.86
CA SER A 193 -20.18 0.63 16.88
C SER A 193 -19.15 -0.03 15.98
N ILE A 194 -18.32 0.78 15.32
CA ILE A 194 -17.23 0.34 14.45
C ILE A 194 -16.07 -0.12 15.35
N LEU A 195 -15.87 -1.43 15.40
CA LEU A 195 -14.74 -2.06 16.08
C LEU A 195 -13.46 -1.97 15.25
N GLN A 196 -13.58 -2.19 13.94
CA GLN A 196 -12.52 -2.13 12.96
C GLN A 196 -13.15 -1.79 11.60
N SER A 197 -12.48 -0.96 10.81
CA SER A 197 -12.88 -0.65 9.44
C SER A 197 -11.66 -0.59 8.53
N GLU A 198 -11.77 -1.20 7.35
CA GLU A 198 -10.72 -1.24 6.34
C GLU A 198 -11.18 -0.47 5.10
N PHE A 199 -10.37 0.48 4.65
CA PHE A 199 -10.64 1.32 3.49
C PHE A 199 -9.55 1.11 2.45
N SER A 200 -9.91 0.51 1.33
CA SER A 200 -8.98 0.12 0.27
C SER A 200 -9.07 1.02 -0.95
N LEU A 201 -7.92 1.39 -1.48
CA LEU A 201 -7.74 1.93 -2.83
C LEU A 201 -6.95 0.90 -3.64
N THR A 202 -7.53 0.41 -4.73
CA THR A 202 -6.88 -0.58 -5.60
C THR A 202 -6.65 0.03 -6.97
N GLN A 203 -5.39 0.06 -7.42
CA GLN A 203 -5.02 0.49 -8.76
C GLN A 203 -4.69 -0.76 -9.58
N ALA A 204 -5.58 -1.13 -10.50
CA ALA A 204 -5.31 -2.19 -11.46
C ALA A 204 -4.26 -1.71 -12.48
N LEU A 205 -3.23 -2.50 -12.71
CA LEU A 205 -2.10 -2.15 -13.56
C LEU A 205 -2.28 -2.81 -14.94
N ASP A 206 -2.00 -2.05 -15.98
CA ASP A 206 -1.98 -2.51 -17.37
C ASP A 206 -0.79 -3.44 -17.66
N GLN A 207 0.37 -3.16 -17.04
CA GLN A 207 1.58 -3.98 -17.10
C GLN A 207 2.03 -4.40 -15.69
N PRO A 208 1.60 -5.58 -15.20
CA PRO A 208 1.83 -5.93 -13.81
C PRO A 208 3.29 -6.20 -13.43
N VAL A 209 4.14 -6.59 -14.39
CA VAL A 209 5.58 -6.78 -14.15
C VAL A 209 6.26 -5.43 -13.87
N THR A 210 5.97 -4.42 -14.69
CA THR A 210 6.46 -3.05 -14.52
C THR A 210 5.98 -2.46 -13.20
N GLY A 211 4.72 -2.68 -12.84
CA GLY A 211 4.17 -2.20 -11.57
C GLY A 211 4.77 -2.89 -10.34
N ARG A 212 5.20 -4.15 -10.45
CA ARG A 212 5.95 -4.83 -9.39
C ARG A 212 7.34 -4.19 -9.20
N MET A 213 8.08 -3.95 -10.28
CA MET A 213 9.40 -3.32 -10.21
C MET A 213 9.30 -1.92 -9.58
N PHE A 214 8.35 -1.11 -10.06
CA PHE A 214 8.03 0.19 -9.47
C PHE A 214 7.73 0.09 -7.97
N PHE A 215 6.94 -0.91 -7.56
CA PHE A 215 6.57 -1.06 -6.17
C PHE A 215 7.74 -1.48 -5.27
N GLU A 216 8.65 -2.33 -5.76
CA GLU A 216 9.87 -2.70 -5.03
C GLU A 216 10.79 -1.48 -4.81
N GLU A 217 10.88 -0.57 -5.78
CA GLU A 217 11.60 0.71 -5.65
C GLU A 217 10.92 1.65 -4.64
N VAL A 218 9.59 1.79 -4.73
CA VAL A 218 8.78 2.57 -3.77
C VAL A 218 9.03 2.12 -2.35
N ILE A 219 9.07 0.81 -2.09
CA ILE A 219 9.34 0.29 -0.74
C ILE A 219 10.74 0.71 -0.25
N ARG A 220 11.77 0.55 -1.09
CA ARG A 220 13.17 0.81 -0.70
C ARG A 220 13.41 2.25 -0.29
N GLU A 221 12.80 3.20 -1.01
CA GLU A 221 13.01 4.63 -0.76
C GLU A 221 12.11 5.21 0.34
N ASN A 222 11.06 4.48 0.74
CA ASN A 222 10.06 4.96 1.71
C ASN A 222 10.10 4.20 3.05
N LEU A 223 11.27 3.65 3.40
CA LEU A 223 11.47 2.93 4.67
C LEU A 223 11.30 3.83 5.90
N ASP A 224 11.38 5.14 5.75
CA ASP A 224 11.31 6.12 6.84
C ASP A 224 9.92 6.79 6.99
N LEU A 225 8.91 6.39 6.21
CA LEU A 225 7.54 6.95 6.28
C LEU A 225 6.88 6.87 7.67
N GLY A 226 7.38 5.99 8.53
CA GLY A 226 6.95 5.78 9.90
C GLY A 226 7.52 6.77 10.88
N ARG A 227 8.42 7.66 10.46
CA ARG A 227 8.93 8.75 11.30
C ARG A 227 7.80 9.76 11.58
N PRO A 228 7.75 10.35 12.80
CA PRO A 228 6.65 11.23 13.22
C PRO A 228 6.27 12.34 12.23
N ASP A 229 7.26 12.96 11.60
CA ASP A 229 7.17 14.04 10.62
C ASP A 229 6.58 13.61 9.26
N HIS A 230 6.76 12.34 8.87
CA HIS A 230 6.15 11.76 7.68
C HIS A 230 4.75 11.19 7.96
N VAL A 231 4.57 10.52 9.11
CA VAL A 231 3.27 9.95 9.51
C VAL A 231 2.21 11.04 9.67
N GLN A 232 2.58 12.21 10.19
CA GLN A 232 1.66 13.34 10.29
C GLN A 232 1.12 13.82 8.93
N LEU A 233 1.93 13.72 7.86
CA LEU A 233 1.51 14.06 6.50
C LEU A 233 0.51 13.04 5.98
N ILE A 234 0.83 11.74 6.12
CA ILE A 234 -0.02 10.63 5.67
C ILE A 234 -1.40 10.68 6.35
N PHE A 235 -1.42 10.80 7.68
CA PHE A 235 -2.68 10.77 8.44
C PHE A 235 -3.32 12.16 8.61
N GLY A 236 -2.64 13.25 8.21
CA GLY A 236 -3.15 14.62 8.31
C GLY A 236 -3.34 15.10 9.75
N ARG A 237 -2.43 14.72 10.66
CA ARG A 237 -2.52 15.01 12.10
C ARG A 237 -1.18 15.42 12.65
N ARG A 238 -1.09 16.52 13.40
CA ARG A 238 0.16 16.97 14.03
C ARG A 238 0.66 15.91 15.01
N VAL A 239 1.91 15.47 14.85
CA VAL A 239 2.61 14.59 15.79
C VAL A 239 3.73 15.37 16.46
N SER A 240 3.86 15.21 17.77
CA SER A 240 4.90 15.83 18.60
C SER A 240 5.48 14.80 19.57
N THR A 241 6.55 15.16 20.28
CA THR A 241 7.14 14.31 21.34
C THR A 241 6.16 13.96 22.46
N ARG A 242 5.08 14.74 22.63
CA ARG A 242 4.01 14.48 23.60
C ARG A 242 2.86 13.64 23.05
N THR A 243 2.87 13.26 21.78
CA THR A 243 1.78 12.49 21.17
C THR A 243 1.93 11.01 21.53
N PRO A 244 1.05 10.43 22.37
CA PRO A 244 1.16 9.03 22.73
C PRO A 244 0.80 8.15 21.54
N GLY A 245 1.51 7.04 21.38
CA GLY A 245 1.23 6.04 20.36
C GLY A 245 2.48 5.46 19.70
N ARG A 246 2.26 4.51 18.80
CA ARG A 246 3.32 3.89 18.00
C ARG A 246 3.31 4.48 16.59
N PHE A 247 4.49 4.84 16.10
CA PHE A 247 4.73 5.34 14.75
C PHE A 247 5.93 4.57 14.18
N ARG A 248 5.74 3.81 13.10
CA ARG A 248 6.83 3.05 12.45
C ARG A 248 6.47 2.59 11.04
N THR A 249 7.50 2.33 10.25
CA THR A 249 7.41 1.57 9.01
C THR A 249 7.81 0.12 9.27
N ARG A 250 7.17 -0.82 8.61
CA ARG A 250 7.65 -2.20 8.48
C ARG A 250 7.56 -2.64 7.03
N VAL A 251 8.59 -3.33 6.56
CA VAL A 251 8.51 -4.12 5.33
C VAL A 251 8.38 -5.57 5.73
N MET A 252 7.30 -6.21 5.28
CA MET A 252 7.10 -7.64 5.47
C MET A 252 7.32 -8.34 4.14
N THR A 253 8.31 -9.22 4.10
CA THR A 253 8.58 -10.16 3.01
C THR A 253 8.06 -11.52 3.42
N GLU A 254 6.76 -11.73 3.32
CA GLU A 254 6.16 -13.06 3.51
C GLU A 254 5.96 -13.66 2.10
N GLY A 255 6.84 -14.61 1.73
CA GLY A 255 6.94 -15.12 0.36
C GLY A 255 7.71 -14.17 -0.59
N VAL A 256 7.25 -14.06 -1.84
CA VAL A 256 7.94 -13.34 -2.93
C VAL A 256 7.45 -11.88 -3.11
N THR A 257 6.35 -11.49 -2.45
CA THR A 257 5.75 -10.15 -2.64
C THR A 257 5.96 -9.30 -1.39
N PRO A 258 6.78 -8.25 -1.44
CA PRO A 258 6.98 -7.38 -0.29
C PRO A 258 5.71 -6.57 0.01
N SER A 259 5.54 -6.14 1.25
CA SER A 259 4.46 -5.25 1.65
C SER A 259 4.96 -4.16 2.59
N LEU A 260 4.48 -2.94 2.36
CA LEU A 260 4.78 -1.76 3.16
C LEU A 260 3.69 -1.57 4.21
N HIS A 261 4.08 -1.39 5.46
CA HIS A 261 3.19 -1.11 6.56
C HIS A 261 3.60 0.20 7.23
N VAL A 262 2.66 1.13 7.38
CA VAL A 262 2.84 2.38 8.13
C VAL A 262 1.86 2.37 9.30
N ASP A 263 2.37 2.25 10.53
CA ASP A 263 1.56 2.22 11.75
C ASP A 263 1.36 3.65 12.31
N TYR A 264 0.13 4.02 12.67
CA TYR A 264 -0.24 5.25 13.38
C TYR A 264 -1.20 4.92 14.53
N LYS A 265 -0.70 4.93 15.78
CA LYS A 265 -1.48 4.56 16.97
C LYS A 265 -2.16 3.18 16.80
N HIS A 266 -3.49 3.11 16.76
CA HIS A 266 -4.28 1.88 16.56
C HIS A 266 -4.69 1.67 15.10
N SER A 267 -4.23 2.53 14.19
CA SER A 267 -4.50 2.46 12.77
C SER A 267 -3.24 2.07 12.00
N ARG A 268 -3.40 1.49 10.82
CA ARG A 268 -2.26 1.13 9.96
C ARG A 268 -2.64 1.30 8.49
N ILE A 269 -1.69 1.72 7.67
CA ILE A 269 -1.77 1.57 6.22
C ILE A 269 -0.96 0.35 5.81
N LYS A 270 -1.52 -0.50 4.97
CA LYS A 270 -0.83 -1.60 4.30
C LYS A 270 -0.87 -1.34 2.80
N GLN A 271 0.30 -1.34 2.16
CA GLN A 271 0.43 -1.29 0.72
C GLN A 271 1.14 -2.54 0.21
N TYR A 272 0.62 -3.18 -0.84
CA TYR A 272 1.16 -4.42 -1.37
C TYR A 272 0.72 -4.67 -2.81
N HIS A 273 1.49 -5.48 -3.53
CA HIS A 273 1.11 -5.96 -4.85
C HIS A 273 0.13 -7.14 -4.70
N LYS A 274 -1.09 -6.97 -5.19
CA LYS A 274 -2.19 -7.91 -5.03
C LYS A 274 -2.28 -8.81 -6.25
N GLU A 275 -2.14 -10.11 -6.00
CA GLU A 275 -2.24 -11.19 -7.01
C GLU A 275 -1.34 -11.01 -8.23
N GLY A 276 -0.26 -10.22 -8.12
CA GLY A 276 0.56 -9.94 -9.28
C GLY A 276 -0.13 -9.06 -10.32
N ARG A 277 -1.23 -8.35 -9.99
CA ARG A 277 -2.09 -7.63 -10.95
C ARG A 277 -2.40 -6.18 -10.58
N ALA A 278 -2.41 -5.85 -9.29
CA ALA A 278 -2.87 -4.55 -8.83
C ALA A 278 -2.06 -4.05 -7.63
N LEU A 279 -1.90 -2.74 -7.49
CA LEU A 279 -1.37 -2.13 -6.28
C LEU A 279 -2.53 -1.83 -5.32
N ARG A 280 -2.51 -2.45 -4.13
CA ARG A 280 -3.48 -2.19 -3.06
C ARG A 280 -2.85 -1.28 -2.01
N THR A 281 -3.49 -0.16 -1.72
CA THR A 281 -3.23 0.66 -0.54
C THR A 281 -4.46 0.64 0.37
N GLU A 282 -4.31 0.21 1.61
CA GLU A 282 -5.43 -0.01 2.51
C GLU A 282 -5.18 0.53 3.91
N THR A 283 -6.10 1.35 4.41
CA THR A 283 -6.05 1.87 5.78
C THR A 283 -7.02 1.08 6.67
N THR A 284 -6.48 0.38 7.66
CA THR A 284 -7.25 -0.23 8.75
C THR A 284 -7.31 0.74 9.93
N ILE A 285 -8.50 1.04 10.42
CA ILE A 285 -8.74 1.86 11.63
C ILE A 285 -9.35 0.96 12.71
N ASN A 286 -8.63 0.75 13.82
CA ASN A 286 -9.13 -0.02 14.98
C ASN A 286 -9.67 0.86 16.12
N ASP A 287 -9.26 2.14 16.18
CA ASP A 287 -9.89 3.11 17.08
C ASP A 287 -10.17 4.44 16.36
N PRO A 288 -11.45 4.73 16.03
CA PRO A 288 -11.85 6.02 15.45
C PRO A 288 -11.45 7.25 16.28
N ARG A 289 -11.24 7.09 17.59
CA ARG A 289 -10.84 8.19 18.47
C ARG A 289 -9.42 8.69 18.21
N ASP A 290 -8.59 7.89 17.54
CA ASP A 290 -7.28 8.35 17.06
C ASP A 290 -7.39 9.58 16.14
N PHE A 291 -8.57 9.79 15.56
CA PHE A 291 -8.92 10.89 14.66
C PHE A 291 -10.00 11.82 15.19
N ASP A 292 -10.28 11.80 16.51
CA ASP A 292 -11.35 12.57 17.17
C ASP A 292 -12.76 12.22 16.68
N ILE A 293 -12.95 11.00 16.17
CA ILE A 293 -14.24 10.50 15.69
C ILE A 293 -14.80 9.48 16.70
N ARG A 294 -16.11 9.56 16.99
CA ARG A 294 -16.78 8.61 17.89
C ARG A 294 -17.00 7.26 17.19
N LYS A 295 -17.13 6.19 17.97
CA LYS A 295 -17.21 4.80 17.46
C LYS A 295 -18.57 4.43 16.83
N GLY A 296 -19.60 5.26 16.93
CA GLY A 296 -20.93 4.92 16.41
C GLY A 296 -20.93 4.69 14.89
N LEU A 297 -21.74 3.74 14.40
CA LEU A 297 -21.83 3.43 12.97
C LEU A 297 -22.26 4.64 12.12
N SER A 298 -23.01 5.59 12.69
CA SER A 298 -23.37 6.87 12.07
C SER A 298 -22.15 7.70 11.63
N HIS A 299 -20.97 7.48 12.20
CA HIS A 299 -19.73 8.18 11.83
C HIS A 299 -18.92 7.48 10.73
N LEU A 300 -19.48 6.43 10.10
CA LEU A 300 -18.80 5.69 9.03
C LEU A 300 -18.34 6.61 7.88
N SER A 301 -19.14 7.59 7.47
CA SER A 301 -18.78 8.51 6.38
C SER A 301 -17.55 9.36 6.72
N ALA A 302 -17.45 9.84 7.96
CA ALA A 302 -16.29 10.58 8.44
C ALA A 302 -15.03 9.69 8.46
N LEU A 303 -15.17 8.44 8.92
CA LEU A 303 -14.05 7.47 8.90
C LEU A 303 -13.63 7.10 7.48
N ARG A 304 -14.57 6.93 6.54
CA ARG A 304 -14.28 6.71 5.12
C ARG A 304 -13.44 7.85 4.56
N LYS A 305 -13.80 9.10 4.86
CA LYS A 305 -13.03 10.27 4.43
C LYS A 305 -11.59 10.21 4.96
N VAL A 306 -11.40 9.90 6.24
CA VAL A 306 -10.06 9.74 6.83
C VAL A 306 -9.29 8.62 6.15
N GLY A 307 -9.85 7.40 6.05
CA GLY A 307 -9.17 6.24 5.50
C GLY A 307 -8.77 6.40 4.03
N PHE A 308 -9.69 6.87 3.18
CA PHE A 308 -9.38 7.09 1.77
C PHE A 308 -8.41 8.25 1.54
N GLN A 309 -8.51 9.33 2.34
CA GLN A 309 -7.53 10.40 2.27
C GLN A 309 -6.14 9.94 2.72
N ALA A 310 -6.05 9.11 3.75
CA ALA A 310 -4.76 8.55 4.19
C ALA A 310 -4.11 7.70 3.09
N ASN A 311 -4.89 6.87 2.40
CA ASN A 311 -4.41 6.12 1.22
C ASN A 311 -3.89 7.06 0.13
N ARG A 312 -4.66 8.13 -0.21
CA ARG A 312 -4.25 9.08 -1.25
C ARG A 312 -3.01 9.87 -0.86
N ARG A 313 -2.91 10.35 0.39
CA ARG A 313 -1.73 11.07 0.86
C ARG A 313 -0.47 10.21 0.85
N LEU A 314 -0.59 8.90 1.14
CA LEU A 314 0.55 7.99 0.97
C LEU A 314 1.02 7.97 -0.49
N LEU A 315 0.09 7.83 -1.44
CA LEU A 315 0.42 7.87 -2.87
C LEU A 315 1.00 9.22 -3.29
N ASP A 316 0.49 10.33 -2.76
CA ASP A 316 1.00 11.67 -3.05
C ASP A 316 2.43 11.86 -2.52
N VAL A 317 2.72 11.39 -1.30
CA VAL A 317 4.09 11.38 -0.74
C VAL A 317 5.02 10.54 -1.60
N GLN A 318 4.59 9.34 -2.00
CA GLN A 318 5.37 8.47 -2.89
C GLN A 318 5.62 9.11 -4.26
N ARG A 319 4.63 9.82 -4.81
CA ARG A 319 4.76 10.56 -6.08
C ARG A 319 5.76 11.70 -5.98
N ILE A 320 5.83 12.42 -4.85
CA ILE A 320 6.79 13.50 -4.64
C ILE A 320 8.21 12.94 -4.51
N SER A 321 8.37 11.79 -3.85
CA SER A 321 9.66 11.13 -3.68
C SER A 321 10.17 10.43 -4.94
N HIS A 322 9.28 10.04 -5.88
CA HIS A 322 9.64 9.31 -7.09
C HIS A 322 9.33 10.10 -8.37
N ASP A 323 10.38 10.65 -8.97
CA ASP A 323 10.39 11.08 -10.38
C ASP A 323 11.54 10.40 -11.16
N CYS A 324 11.86 9.16 -10.79
CA CYS A 324 12.90 8.35 -11.44
C CYS A 324 12.59 8.07 -12.92
N ALA A 325 11.31 8.11 -13.32
CA ALA A 325 10.90 7.99 -14.72
C ALA A 325 11.40 9.16 -15.58
N ILE A 326 11.44 10.39 -15.04
CA ILE A 326 12.05 11.53 -15.73
C ILE A 326 13.57 11.37 -15.78
N GLY A 327 14.20 10.88 -14.71
CA GLY A 327 15.64 10.60 -14.68
C GLY A 327 16.07 9.56 -15.72
N GLU A 328 15.40 8.41 -15.76
CA GLU A 328 15.67 7.33 -16.72
C GLU A 328 15.33 7.76 -18.16
N ALA A 329 14.19 8.43 -18.39
CA ALA A 329 13.85 8.95 -19.71
C ALA A 329 14.86 9.99 -20.21
N ALA A 330 15.33 10.89 -19.32
CA ALA A 330 16.36 11.87 -19.66
C ALA A 330 17.71 11.20 -19.94
N PHE A 331 18.09 10.19 -19.14
CA PHE A 331 19.31 9.42 -19.37
C PHE A 331 19.24 8.62 -20.68
N ALA A 332 18.14 7.91 -20.93
CA ALA A 332 17.91 7.15 -22.14
C ALA A 332 17.85 8.04 -23.39
N GLY A 333 17.22 9.21 -23.30
CA GLY A 333 17.12 10.19 -24.39
C GLY A 333 18.48 10.76 -24.83
N VAL A 334 19.50 10.69 -23.98
CA VAL A 334 20.88 11.11 -24.28
C VAL A 334 21.74 9.90 -24.66
N SER A 335 21.61 8.80 -23.92
CA SER A 335 22.45 7.61 -24.01
C SER A 335 22.02 6.59 -25.08
N ARG A 336 20.90 6.81 -25.79
CA ARG A 336 20.43 5.98 -26.92
C ARG A 336 20.38 6.79 -28.22
N PRO A 337 20.45 6.16 -29.42
CA PRO A 337 20.27 6.88 -30.67
C PRO A 337 18.88 7.52 -30.76
N VAL A 338 18.79 8.71 -31.37
CA VAL A 338 17.52 9.44 -31.56
C VAL A 338 17.26 9.70 -33.04
N THR A 339 15.99 9.77 -33.41
CA THR A 339 15.53 10.23 -34.73
C THR A 339 14.59 11.41 -34.53
N VAL A 340 14.94 12.57 -35.10
CA VAL A 340 14.15 13.80 -35.03
C VAL A 340 13.98 14.33 -36.45
N ASP A 341 12.74 14.55 -36.88
CA ASP A 341 12.40 15.04 -38.23
C ASP A 341 13.09 14.25 -39.35
N GLY A 342 13.08 12.92 -39.25
CA GLY A 342 13.74 12.02 -40.21
C GLY A 342 15.26 11.95 -40.12
N GLN A 343 15.90 12.72 -39.23
CA GLN A 343 17.35 12.73 -39.04
C GLN A 343 17.76 11.86 -37.84
N ARG A 344 18.65 10.89 -38.09
CA ARG A 344 19.24 10.07 -37.04
C ARG A 344 20.50 10.70 -36.43
N ALA A 345 20.61 10.65 -35.11
CA ALA A 345 21.82 10.96 -34.34
C ALA A 345 22.26 9.78 -33.47
N ALA A 346 23.57 9.59 -33.33
CA ALA A 346 24.14 8.56 -32.48
C ALA A 346 24.14 8.97 -30.99
N ALA A 347 23.88 7.99 -30.14
CA ALA A 347 23.88 8.08 -28.68
C ALA A 347 25.09 8.83 -28.10
N LEU A 348 24.87 9.78 -27.19
CA LEU A 348 25.89 10.43 -26.38
C LEU A 348 26.18 9.56 -25.15
N ARG A 349 27.03 8.54 -25.33
CA ARG A 349 27.35 7.53 -24.31
C ARG A 349 27.97 8.17 -23.06
N PHE A 350 27.45 7.82 -21.88
CA PHE A 350 27.83 8.42 -20.60
C PHE A 350 29.35 8.45 -20.34
N ALA A 351 30.05 7.33 -20.48
CA ALA A 351 31.48 7.24 -20.14
C ALA A 351 32.43 7.52 -21.33
N ASP A 352 31.91 7.96 -22.48
CA ASP A 352 32.74 8.25 -23.64
C ASP A 352 33.56 9.55 -23.40
N PRO A 353 34.90 9.52 -23.53
CA PRO A 353 35.75 10.68 -23.27
C PRO A 353 35.40 11.92 -24.09
N VAL A 354 35.01 11.74 -25.36
CA VAL A 354 34.60 12.82 -26.25
C VAL A 354 33.26 13.42 -25.81
N VAL A 355 32.32 12.57 -25.36
CA VAL A 355 31.04 13.04 -24.83
C VAL A 355 31.22 13.83 -23.53
N GLN A 356 32.07 13.35 -22.62
CA GLN A 356 32.39 14.05 -21.37
C GLN A 356 33.11 15.38 -21.61
N ALA A 357 34.00 15.43 -22.59
CA ALA A 357 34.64 16.68 -23.03
C ALA A 357 33.62 17.65 -23.64
N LEU A 358 32.70 17.18 -24.48
CA LEU A 358 31.62 18.01 -25.04
C LEU A 358 30.73 18.59 -23.94
N PHE A 359 30.27 17.77 -22.99
CA PHE A 359 29.46 18.25 -21.87
C PHE A 359 30.21 19.24 -20.98
N SER A 360 31.49 19.01 -20.72
CA SER A 360 32.33 19.95 -19.96
C SER A 360 32.45 21.30 -20.69
N ALA A 361 32.63 21.27 -22.01
CA ALA A 361 32.66 22.49 -22.82
C ALA A 361 31.32 23.24 -22.80
N LEU A 362 30.18 22.53 -22.91
CA LEU A 362 28.84 23.16 -22.87
C LEU A 362 28.59 23.96 -21.58
N ILE A 363 29.14 23.53 -20.45
CA ILE A 363 29.01 24.27 -19.18
C ILE A 363 29.68 25.64 -19.29
N GLY A 364 30.87 25.72 -19.88
CA GLY A 364 31.56 26.99 -20.13
C GLY A 364 30.83 27.86 -21.15
N PHE A 365 30.34 27.26 -22.24
CA PHE A 365 29.64 27.98 -23.31
C PHE A 365 28.26 28.51 -22.91
N ARG A 366 27.68 28.03 -21.81
CA ARG A 366 26.44 28.60 -21.26
C ARG A 366 26.60 30.07 -20.87
N LEU A 367 27.83 30.50 -20.55
CA LEU A 367 28.13 31.87 -20.13
C LEU A 367 28.28 32.85 -21.31
N VAL A 368 28.13 32.39 -22.57
CA VAL A 368 28.23 33.22 -23.77
C VAL A 368 26.82 33.68 -24.20
N PRO A 369 26.41 34.93 -23.91
CA PRO A 369 25.01 35.36 -24.05
C PRO A 369 24.52 35.32 -25.51
N ASP A 370 25.36 35.73 -26.45
CA ASP A 370 25.02 35.75 -27.88
C ASP A 370 25.17 34.39 -28.57
N GLY A 371 25.56 33.35 -27.82
CA GLY A 371 25.89 32.04 -28.36
C GLY A 371 27.24 31.99 -29.09
N TRP A 372 27.63 30.78 -29.46
CA TRP A 372 28.98 30.45 -29.93
C TRP A 372 28.95 29.75 -31.29
N ARG A 373 30.02 29.89 -32.08
CA ARG A 373 30.17 29.32 -33.41
C ARG A 373 30.95 28.02 -33.36
N GLN A 374 30.89 27.24 -34.44
CA GLN A 374 31.62 25.97 -34.53
C GLN A 374 33.13 26.08 -34.22
N PRO A 375 33.88 27.10 -34.70
CA PRO A 375 35.29 27.25 -34.37
C PRO A 375 35.54 27.48 -32.88
N ASP A 376 34.62 28.17 -32.20
CA ASP A 376 34.76 28.53 -30.79
C ASP A 376 34.82 27.27 -29.90
N LEU A 377 34.03 26.23 -30.21
CA LEU A 377 34.05 24.95 -29.49
C LEU A 377 35.27 24.08 -29.80
N ARG A 378 35.91 24.26 -30.96
CA ARG A 378 36.99 23.39 -31.43
C ARG A 378 38.20 23.42 -30.49
N ALA A 379 38.63 24.61 -30.06
CA ALA A 379 39.79 24.74 -29.19
C ALA A 379 39.56 24.17 -27.76
N PRO A 380 38.44 24.48 -27.07
CA PRO A 380 38.13 23.86 -25.78
C PRO A 380 37.97 22.35 -25.85
N LEU A 381 37.33 21.83 -26.90
CA LEU A 381 37.18 20.38 -27.07
C LEU A 381 38.52 19.68 -27.27
N ALA A 382 39.41 20.25 -28.10
CA ALA A 382 40.74 19.72 -28.31
C ALA A 382 41.56 19.71 -27.01
N ALA A 383 41.53 20.81 -26.26
CA ALA A 383 42.21 20.92 -24.96
C ALA A 383 41.70 19.89 -23.94
N LEU A 384 40.39 19.70 -23.82
CA LEU A 384 39.79 18.71 -22.91
C LEU A 384 40.11 17.26 -23.30
N LEU A 385 40.45 17.01 -24.56
CA LEU A 385 40.86 15.71 -25.07
C LEU A 385 42.38 15.51 -25.09
N GLY A 386 43.17 16.53 -24.74
CA GLY A 386 44.62 16.48 -24.84
C GLY A 386 45.13 16.40 -26.28
N LEU A 387 44.38 16.94 -27.24
CA LEU A 387 44.70 16.93 -28.67
C LEU A 387 45.10 18.34 -29.15
N PRO A 388 45.98 18.45 -30.17
CA PRO A 388 46.18 19.71 -30.86
C PRO A 388 44.89 20.14 -31.60
N PRO A 389 44.59 21.45 -31.75
CA PRO A 389 43.38 21.93 -32.43
C PRO A 389 43.20 21.37 -33.85
N GLU A 390 44.29 21.10 -34.56
CA GLU A 390 44.33 20.50 -35.90
C GLU A 390 43.80 19.05 -35.89
N GLY A 391 43.93 18.33 -34.78
CA GLY A 391 43.47 16.95 -34.59
C GLY A 391 41.94 16.80 -34.53
N VAL A 392 41.19 17.91 -34.40
CA VAL A 392 39.73 17.92 -34.43
C VAL A 392 39.24 18.56 -35.73
N SER A 393 38.94 17.73 -36.74
CA SER A 393 38.52 18.24 -38.05
C SER A 393 37.17 18.98 -38.03
N ALA A 394 36.96 19.90 -38.98
CA ALA A 394 35.70 20.63 -39.13
C ALA A 394 34.49 19.69 -39.37
N GLY A 395 34.71 18.57 -40.07
CA GLY A 395 33.70 17.51 -40.25
C GLY A 395 33.30 16.85 -38.93
N ARG A 396 34.27 16.52 -38.07
CA ARG A 396 34.00 15.99 -36.72
C ARG A 396 33.21 16.99 -35.87
N MET A 397 33.56 18.27 -35.95
CA MET A 397 32.83 19.32 -35.23
C MET A 397 31.39 19.45 -35.69
N THR A 398 31.15 19.46 -37.00
CA THR A 398 29.80 19.49 -37.58
C THR A 398 28.97 18.28 -37.12
N TYR A 399 29.59 17.10 -37.07
CA TYR A 399 28.96 15.88 -36.57
C TYR A 399 28.57 16.00 -35.09
N HIS A 400 29.46 16.47 -34.21
CA HIS A 400 29.16 16.63 -32.79
C HIS A 400 28.09 17.70 -32.54
N LEU A 401 28.12 18.83 -33.25
CA LEU A 401 27.08 19.86 -33.17
C LEU A 401 25.72 19.34 -33.58
N ARG A 402 25.66 18.58 -34.69
CA ARG A 402 24.43 17.94 -35.14
C ARG A 402 23.89 16.99 -34.07
N ARG A 403 24.74 16.17 -33.45
CA ARG A 403 24.34 15.25 -32.37
C ARG A 403 23.79 16.01 -31.17
N LEU A 404 24.52 16.99 -30.66
CA LEU A 404 24.08 17.80 -29.52
C LEU A 404 22.73 18.49 -29.78
N ARG A 405 22.52 18.98 -31.01
CA ARG A 405 21.26 19.61 -31.41
C ARG A 405 20.11 18.63 -31.50
N LEU A 406 20.31 17.47 -32.13
CA LEU A 406 19.26 16.45 -32.28
C LEU A 406 18.90 15.79 -30.93
N HIS A 407 19.80 15.78 -29.96
CA HIS A 407 19.51 15.41 -28.56
C HIS A 407 18.93 16.58 -27.73
N GLY A 408 18.68 17.75 -28.33
CA GLY A 408 18.08 18.91 -27.66
C GLY A 408 18.97 19.59 -26.60
N LEU A 409 20.28 19.33 -26.62
CA LEU A 409 21.22 19.90 -25.64
C LEU A 409 21.68 21.31 -26.03
N ILE A 410 21.68 21.58 -27.34
CA ILE A 410 21.94 22.91 -27.90
C ILE A 410 20.91 23.24 -28.96
N GLU A 411 20.72 24.52 -29.22
CA GLU A 411 19.88 25.02 -30.30
C GLU A 411 20.64 26.04 -31.15
N ARG A 412 20.22 26.21 -32.40
CA ARG A 412 20.82 27.19 -33.31
C ARG A 412 20.06 28.50 -33.20
N VAL A 413 20.78 29.60 -33.00
CA VAL A 413 20.18 30.94 -32.94
C VAL A 413 19.66 31.31 -34.34
N PRO A 414 18.38 31.70 -34.48
CA PRO A 414 17.77 32.00 -35.77
C PRO A 414 18.58 32.97 -36.62
N ARG A 415 18.68 32.71 -37.92
CA ARG A 415 19.38 33.55 -38.91
C ARG A 415 20.89 33.75 -38.65
N THR A 416 21.51 32.95 -37.77
CA THR A 416 22.96 33.00 -37.52
C THR A 416 23.60 31.62 -37.62
N HIS A 417 24.93 31.57 -37.55
CA HIS A 417 25.71 30.33 -37.38
C HIS A 417 26.09 30.07 -35.91
N ARG A 418 25.37 30.68 -34.97
CA ARG A 418 25.62 30.55 -33.53
C ARG A 418 24.72 29.51 -32.89
N TYR A 419 25.21 28.91 -31.82
CA TYR A 419 24.53 27.93 -31.00
C TYR A 419 24.42 28.43 -29.57
N GLN A 420 23.34 28.05 -28.89
CA GLN A 420 23.15 28.28 -27.47
C GLN A 420 22.85 26.97 -26.75
N VAL A 421 23.28 26.89 -25.49
CA VAL A 421 23.02 25.73 -24.64
C VAL A 421 21.61 25.84 -24.08
N THR A 422 20.79 24.81 -24.27
CA THR A 422 19.41 24.79 -23.75
C THR A 422 19.42 24.60 -22.23
N ALA A 423 18.34 24.98 -21.55
CA ALA A 423 18.21 24.75 -20.11
C ALA A 423 18.32 23.26 -19.74
N ASN A 424 17.76 22.38 -20.57
CA ASN A 424 17.88 20.93 -20.42
C ASN A 424 19.32 20.46 -20.66
N GLY A 425 19.97 20.94 -21.73
CA GLY A 425 21.35 20.62 -22.04
C GLY A 425 22.33 20.98 -20.92
N LEU A 426 22.13 22.12 -20.28
CA LEU A 426 22.94 22.53 -19.13
C LEU A 426 22.78 21.58 -17.94
N ARG A 427 21.54 21.21 -17.58
CA ARG A 427 21.26 20.29 -16.47
C ARG A 427 21.91 18.93 -16.71
N ILE A 428 21.74 18.38 -17.91
CA ILE A 428 22.33 17.11 -18.32
C ILE A 428 23.86 17.18 -18.28
N ALA A 429 24.46 18.21 -18.90
CA ALA A 429 25.90 18.38 -18.93
C ALA A 429 26.51 18.49 -17.52
N LEU A 430 25.91 19.30 -16.64
CA LEU A 430 26.35 19.43 -15.24
C LEU A 430 26.23 18.13 -14.47
N PHE A 431 25.12 17.41 -14.62
CA PHE A 431 24.91 16.14 -13.92
C PHE A 431 25.88 15.07 -14.40
N PHE A 432 25.96 14.83 -15.71
CA PHE A 432 26.82 13.81 -16.30
C PHE A 432 28.29 14.05 -15.96
N THR A 433 28.78 15.28 -16.06
CA THR A 433 30.18 15.61 -15.76
C THR A 433 30.50 15.48 -14.27
N ARG A 434 29.60 15.92 -13.37
CA ARG A 434 29.79 15.79 -11.92
C ARG A 434 29.75 14.34 -11.47
N VAL A 435 28.78 13.56 -11.92
CA VAL A 435 28.69 12.13 -11.60
C VAL A 435 29.92 11.40 -12.12
N HIS A 436 30.30 11.67 -13.37
CA HIS A 436 31.49 11.05 -13.96
C HIS A 436 32.78 11.40 -13.18
N ALA A 437 33.01 12.68 -12.88
CA ALA A 437 34.24 13.14 -12.25
C ALA A 437 34.32 12.87 -10.73
N ARG A 438 33.20 12.91 -10.00
CA ARG A 438 33.20 12.85 -8.52
C ARG A 438 32.74 11.52 -7.96
N LEU A 439 31.95 10.76 -8.70
CA LEU A 439 31.40 9.48 -8.23
C LEU A 439 31.96 8.31 -9.05
N PHE A 440 31.77 8.31 -10.37
CA PHE A 440 32.11 7.17 -11.21
C PHE A 440 33.62 6.93 -11.28
N ARG A 441 34.43 7.92 -11.69
CA ARG A 441 35.90 7.74 -11.78
C ARG A 441 36.55 7.43 -10.43
N PRO A 442 36.28 8.17 -9.33
CA PRO A 442 36.90 7.88 -8.04
C PRO A 442 36.37 6.59 -7.41
N GLY A 443 35.06 6.33 -7.53
CA GLY A 443 34.43 5.12 -6.99
C GLY A 443 34.91 3.85 -7.70
N LEU A 444 35.04 3.89 -9.03
CA LEU A 444 35.62 2.79 -9.80
C LEU A 444 37.08 2.57 -9.42
N ALA A 445 37.86 3.64 -9.28
CA ALA A 445 39.23 3.51 -8.80
C ALA A 445 39.28 2.83 -7.41
N ALA A 446 38.40 3.20 -6.48
CA ALA A 446 38.38 2.62 -5.13
C ALA A 446 38.14 1.10 -5.09
N VAL A 447 37.53 0.51 -6.12
CA VAL A 447 37.19 -0.92 -6.18
C VAL A 447 38.03 -1.72 -7.18
N MET A 448 38.85 -1.08 -8.03
CA MET A 448 39.68 -1.78 -9.01
C MET A 448 41.03 -2.22 -8.41
N PRO A 449 41.48 -3.46 -8.71
CA PRO A 449 42.78 -3.95 -8.26
C PRO A 449 43.91 -3.18 -8.97
N GLY A 450 44.59 -2.29 -8.25
CA GLY A 450 45.73 -1.51 -8.75
C GLY A 450 45.59 0.00 -8.68
N ALA A 451 44.42 0.53 -8.31
CA ALA A 451 44.32 1.93 -7.90
C ALA A 451 45.03 2.15 -6.56
N VAL A 452 45.49 3.39 -6.31
CA VAL A 452 46.21 3.83 -5.11
C VAL A 452 45.67 3.15 -3.84
N ARG A 453 46.59 2.73 -2.94
CA ARG A 453 46.33 2.08 -1.65
C ARG A 453 45.49 2.94 -0.70
N ASP A 454 44.25 3.23 -1.06
CA ASP A 454 43.29 3.90 -0.19
C ASP A 454 42.37 2.82 0.41
N ASP A 455 42.49 2.60 1.71
CA ASP A 455 41.70 1.66 2.49
C ASP A 455 40.32 2.28 2.80
N SER A 456 39.59 2.60 1.74
CA SER A 456 38.27 3.20 1.86
C SER A 456 37.26 2.19 2.40
N ARG A 457 36.26 2.68 3.13
CA ARG A 457 35.15 1.83 3.60
C ARG A 457 34.43 1.12 2.46
N LEU A 458 34.35 1.76 1.28
CA LEU A 458 33.73 1.19 0.09
C LEU A 458 34.50 -0.04 -0.41
N ARG A 459 35.84 0.06 -0.46
CA ARG A 459 36.72 -1.05 -0.87
C ARG A 459 36.57 -2.27 0.02
N ARG A 460 36.69 -2.08 1.35
CA ARG A 460 36.53 -3.20 2.31
C ARG A 460 35.19 -3.89 2.20
N ALA A 461 34.11 -3.12 1.97
CA ALA A 461 32.79 -3.69 1.76
C ALA A 461 32.71 -4.49 0.45
N PHE A 462 33.36 -4.03 -0.62
CA PHE A 462 33.42 -4.72 -1.91
C PHE A 462 34.23 -6.02 -1.82
N GLU A 463 35.41 -6.00 -1.21
CA GLU A 463 36.24 -7.20 -0.97
C GLU A 463 35.56 -8.21 -0.03
N HIS A 464 34.70 -7.75 0.87
CA HIS A 464 33.89 -8.64 1.69
C HIS A 464 32.75 -9.28 0.88
N LEU A 465 32.09 -8.50 0.01
CA LEU A 465 31.05 -8.99 -0.89
C LEU A 465 31.61 -10.02 -1.88
N GLU A 466 32.74 -9.73 -2.50
CA GLU A 466 33.43 -10.63 -3.44
C GLU A 466 33.74 -11.97 -2.76
N ARG A 467 34.39 -11.95 -1.59
CA ARG A 467 34.63 -13.17 -0.79
C ARG A 467 33.36 -13.94 -0.43
N ALA A 468 32.28 -13.23 -0.09
CA ALA A 468 31.00 -13.87 0.24
C ALA A 468 30.35 -14.52 -1.00
N MET A 469 30.47 -13.90 -2.17
CA MET A 469 29.99 -14.45 -3.44
C MET A 469 30.81 -15.65 -3.88
N ASP A 470 32.14 -15.57 -3.80
CA ASP A 470 33.03 -16.69 -4.12
C ASP A 470 32.73 -17.89 -3.22
N HIS A 471 32.58 -17.67 -1.91
CA HIS A 471 32.20 -18.71 -0.96
C HIS A 471 30.85 -19.34 -1.29
N TYR A 472 29.84 -18.54 -1.66
CA TYR A 472 28.55 -19.05 -2.08
C TYR A 472 28.63 -19.88 -3.37
N CYS A 473 29.41 -19.45 -4.35
CA CYS A 473 29.63 -20.19 -5.59
C CYS A 473 30.35 -21.53 -5.34
N GLU A 474 31.33 -21.55 -4.44
CA GLU A 474 32.02 -22.75 -3.97
C GLU A 474 31.07 -23.73 -3.27
N GLU A 475 30.25 -23.24 -2.33
CA GLU A 475 29.25 -24.06 -1.61
C GLU A 475 28.15 -24.60 -2.55
N ALA A 476 27.71 -23.78 -3.51
CA ALA A 476 26.70 -24.17 -4.48
C ALA A 476 27.22 -25.12 -5.57
N LYS A 477 28.53 -25.46 -5.57
CA LYS A 477 29.22 -26.22 -6.63
C LYS A 477 28.95 -25.67 -8.03
N LEU A 478 28.69 -24.37 -8.13
CA LEU A 478 28.57 -23.67 -9.39
C LEU A 478 29.99 -23.36 -9.85
N ALA A 479 30.68 -24.39 -10.32
CA ALA A 479 31.90 -24.18 -11.09
C ALA A 479 31.51 -23.42 -12.36
N ALA A 480 32.26 -22.36 -12.66
CA ALA A 480 32.11 -21.56 -13.87
C ALA A 480 32.27 -22.40 -15.15
#